data_AF-A0A950VZT7-F1
#
_entry.id   AF-A0A950VZT7-F1
#
_cell.length_a   1.000
_cell.length_b   1.000
_cell.length_c   1.000
_cell.angle_alpha   90.00
_cell.angle_beta   90.00
_cell.angle_gamma   90.00
#
_symmetry.space_group_name_H-M   'P 1'
#
loop_
_entity.id
_entity.type
_entity.pdbx_description
1 polymer ?
#
loop_
_entity_poly.entity_id
_entity_poly.type
_entity_poly.pdbx_seq_one_letter_code
_entity_poly.pdbx_strand_id
1 'polypeptide(L)'
;MSSVQPLIDATGRRRSPAAMPGFRTGKAPRNKGQRYPADPPTVEEIVAVMREARQARYGHRLTGLIVVLWRAGLRIHEALSLTETDLDERRGSVLVRHGKNEPARGRDGPVGVVGVAA
;
A
#
# COMPACT_ATOMS: atom_id res chain seq x y z
N MET A 1 4.90 -1.87 -46.15
CA MET A 1 5.23 -2.83 -45.07
C MET A 1 5.67 -2.02 -43.86
N SER A 2 4.78 -1.81 -42.88
CA SER A 2 5.07 -0.93 -41.72
C SER A 2 6.06 -1.63 -40.80
N SER A 3 7.30 -1.16 -40.76
CA SER A 3 8.32 -1.63 -39.83
C SER A 3 7.92 -1.27 -38.40
N VAL A 4 7.48 -2.26 -37.63
CA VAL A 4 7.31 -2.09 -36.18
C VAL A 4 8.71 -1.92 -35.61
N GLN A 5 9.10 -0.68 -35.30
CA GLN A 5 10.37 -0.42 -34.63
C GLN A 5 10.40 -1.24 -33.34
N PRO A 6 11.47 -2.02 -33.09
CA PRO A 6 11.57 -2.76 -31.84
C PRO A 6 11.58 -1.74 -30.72
N LEU A 7 10.58 -1.82 -29.88
CA LEU A 7 10.44 -0.97 -28.73
C LEU A 7 11.47 -1.41 -27.69
N ILE A 8 12.54 -0.64 -27.56
CA ILE A 8 13.66 -0.91 -26.66
C ILE A 8 13.51 -0.07 -25.38
N ASP A 9 13.84 -0.63 -24.22
CA ASP A 9 13.87 0.13 -22.95
C ASP A 9 15.17 0.92 -22.76
N ALA A 10 15.23 1.71 -21.68
CA ALA A 10 16.40 2.52 -21.35
C ALA A 10 17.68 1.69 -21.10
N THR A 11 17.54 0.36 -20.93
CA THR A 11 18.65 -0.58 -20.73
C THR A 11 19.00 -1.37 -22.00
N GLY A 12 18.41 -1.04 -23.15
CA GLY A 12 18.68 -1.71 -24.42
C GLY A 12 17.91 -3.02 -24.63
N ARG A 13 16.98 -3.40 -23.75
CA ARG A 13 16.24 -4.65 -23.85
C ARG A 13 14.94 -4.46 -24.63
N ARG A 14 14.49 -5.49 -25.34
CA ARG A 14 13.15 -5.48 -25.98
C ARG A 14 12.08 -5.36 -24.89
N ARG A 15 11.26 -4.33 -24.98
CA ARG A 15 10.10 -4.16 -24.10
C ARG A 15 9.05 -5.20 -24.42
N SER A 16 8.47 -5.76 -23.36
CA SER A 16 7.24 -6.52 -23.48
C SER A 16 6.13 -5.61 -23.99
N PRO A 17 5.30 -6.04 -24.97
CA PRO A 17 4.09 -5.32 -25.35
C PRO A 17 3.18 -5.02 -24.16
N ALA A 18 3.21 -5.85 -23.10
CA ALA A 18 2.42 -5.64 -21.89
C ALA A 18 2.79 -4.40 -21.08
N ALA A 19 4.00 -3.87 -21.26
CA ALA A 19 4.45 -2.63 -20.63
C ALA A 19 4.07 -1.37 -21.44
N MET A 20 3.39 -1.54 -22.58
CA MET A 20 3.04 -0.41 -23.44
C MET A 20 1.66 0.18 -23.16
N PRO A 21 1.53 1.52 -23.25
CA PRO A 21 0.24 2.17 -23.25
C PRO A 21 -0.69 1.52 -24.27
N GLY A 22 -1.92 1.25 -23.85
CA GLY A 22 -2.97 0.74 -24.72
C GLY A 22 -2.94 -0.77 -25.02
N PHE A 23 -1.96 -1.54 -24.53
CA PHE A 23 -1.89 -3.00 -24.77
C PHE A 23 -3.15 -3.77 -24.33
N ARG A 24 -3.85 -3.29 -23.30
CA ARG A 24 -5.12 -3.86 -22.80
C ARG A 24 -6.31 -2.91 -22.99
N THR A 25 -6.26 -1.99 -23.96
CA THR A 25 -7.39 -1.09 -24.23
C THR A 25 -8.67 -1.90 -24.45
N GLY A 26 -9.75 -1.50 -23.78
CA GLY A 26 -11.06 -2.15 -23.88
C GLY A 26 -11.17 -3.55 -23.25
N LYS A 27 -10.08 -4.14 -22.75
CA LYS A 27 -10.10 -5.46 -22.10
C LYS A 27 -10.16 -5.32 -20.60
N ALA A 28 -11.18 -5.93 -20.00
CA ALA A 28 -11.26 -6.06 -18.55
C ALA A 28 -10.03 -6.80 -18.00
N PRO A 29 -9.51 -6.41 -16.82
CA PRO A 29 -8.52 -7.19 -16.10
C PRO A 29 -9.00 -8.62 -15.87
N ARG A 30 -8.09 -9.60 -15.90
CA ARG A 30 -8.44 -11.01 -15.72
C ARG A 30 -9.10 -11.31 -14.37
N ASN A 31 -8.78 -10.52 -13.35
CA ASN A 31 -9.34 -10.59 -12.01
C ASN A 31 -10.61 -9.72 -11.85
N LYS A 32 -11.14 -9.10 -12.90
CA LYS A 32 -12.36 -8.29 -12.80
C LYS A 32 -13.51 -9.18 -12.29
N GLY A 33 -14.16 -8.73 -11.22
CA GLY A 33 -15.24 -9.47 -10.57
C GLY A 33 -14.78 -10.63 -9.67
N GLN A 34 -13.47 -10.93 -9.60
CA GLN A 34 -12.96 -11.91 -8.63
C GLN A 34 -12.71 -11.22 -7.29
N ARG A 35 -13.22 -11.84 -6.22
CA ARG A 35 -12.92 -11.45 -4.84
C ARG A 35 -12.21 -12.61 -4.17
N TYR A 36 -10.93 -12.41 -3.87
CA TYR A 36 -10.15 -13.39 -3.11
C TYR A 36 -10.46 -13.25 -1.62
N PRO A 37 -10.48 -14.36 -0.85
CA PRO A 37 -10.55 -14.29 0.59
C PRO A 37 -9.32 -13.55 1.15
N ALA A 38 -9.47 -12.93 2.32
CA ALA A 38 -8.32 -12.42 3.05
C ALA A 38 -7.48 -13.60 3.54
N ASP A 39 -6.17 -13.48 3.39
CA ASP A 39 -5.17 -14.44 3.88
C ASP A 39 -4.23 -13.71 4.85
N PRO A 40 -4.72 -13.37 6.07
CA PRO A 40 -3.93 -12.60 7.03
C PRO A 40 -2.84 -13.47 7.65
N PRO A 41 -1.63 -12.93 7.87
CA PRO A 41 -0.60 -13.65 8.62
C PRO A 41 -1.05 -13.91 10.05
N THR A 42 -0.59 -15.02 10.63
CA THR A 42 -0.80 -15.31 12.04
C THR A 42 -0.03 -14.32 12.93
N VAL A 43 -0.38 -14.29 14.21
CA VAL A 43 0.33 -13.46 15.20
C VAL A 43 1.79 -13.90 15.28
N GLU A 44 2.04 -15.21 15.27
CA GLU A 44 3.37 -15.81 15.34
C GLU A 44 4.22 -15.40 14.14
N GLU A 45 3.65 -15.46 12.93
CA GLU A 45 4.33 -15.04 11.70
C GLU A 45 4.69 -13.55 11.74
N ILE A 46 3.76 -12.69 12.16
CA ILE A 46 4.03 -11.25 12.24
C ILE A 46 5.06 -10.92 13.29
N VAL A 47 5.04 -11.59 14.44
CA VAL A 47 6.04 -11.42 15.49
C VAL A 47 7.42 -11.88 15.00
N ALA A 48 7.49 -13.01 14.29
CA ALA A 48 8.74 -13.49 13.70
C ALA A 48 9.31 -12.48 12.67
N VAL A 49 8.47 -11.96 11.78
CA VAL A 49 8.86 -10.93 10.81
C VAL A 49 9.33 -9.66 11.50
N MET A 50 8.64 -9.18 12.54
CA MET A 50 9.04 -7.98 13.27
C MET A 50 10.37 -8.16 14.03
N ARG A 51 10.65 -9.36 14.55
CA ARG A 51 11.93 -9.69 15.20
C ARG A 51 13.09 -9.66 14.21
N GLU A 52 12.88 -10.23 13.03
CA GLU A 52 13.89 -10.22 11.96
C GLU A 52 14.10 -8.82 11.39
N ALA A 53 13.01 -8.10 11.09
CA ALA A 53 13.05 -6.73 10.59
C ALA A 53 13.88 -5.79 11.50
N ARG A 54 13.83 -6.01 12.82
CA ARG A 54 14.57 -5.20 13.80
C ARG A 54 16.09 -5.29 13.65
N GLN A 55 16.62 -6.33 13.01
CA GLN A 55 18.06 -6.48 12.75
C GLN A 55 18.57 -5.58 11.60
N ALA A 56 17.67 -5.02 10.79
CA ALA A 56 18.04 -4.15 9.67
C ALA A 56 18.37 -2.72 10.13
N ARG A 57 19.16 -1.99 9.31
CA ARG A 57 19.55 -0.59 9.54
C ARG A 57 18.39 0.36 9.88
N TYR A 58 17.20 0.12 9.32
CA TYR A 58 15.99 0.91 9.56
C TYR A 58 14.89 0.06 10.22
N GLY A 59 15.28 -0.92 11.02
CA GLY A 59 14.39 -1.95 11.57
C GLY A 59 13.25 -1.39 12.41
N HIS A 60 13.47 -0.35 13.21
CA HIS A 60 12.41 0.31 13.97
C HIS A 60 11.33 0.94 13.08
N ARG A 61 11.73 1.60 11.99
CA ARG A 61 10.80 2.19 11.02
C ARG A 61 10.00 1.09 10.31
N LEU A 62 10.66 0.00 9.93
CA LEU A 62 10.00 -1.14 9.29
C LEU A 62 9.02 -1.84 10.25
N THR A 63 9.41 -2.09 11.50
CA THR A 63 8.51 -2.62 12.53
C THR A 63 7.32 -1.69 12.75
N GLY A 64 7.53 -0.38 12.86
CA GLY A 64 6.45 0.60 13.01
C GLY A 64 5.47 0.57 11.84
N LEU A 65 5.99 0.46 10.61
CA LEU A 65 5.16 0.31 9.40
C LEU A 65 4.34 -0.99 9.44
N ILE A 66 4.93 -2.11 9.86
CA ILE A 66 4.22 -3.39 9.98
C ILE A 66 3.11 -3.29 11.03
N VAL A 67 3.37 -2.64 12.17
CA VAL A 67 2.38 -2.45 13.25
C VAL A 67 1.18 -1.66 12.75
N VAL A 68 1.36 -0.53 12.05
CA VAL A 68 0.23 0.26 11.55
C VAL A 68 -0.56 -0.47 10.46
N LEU A 69 0.09 -1.25 9.61
CA LEU A 69 -0.59 -2.07 8.60
C LEU A 69 -1.43 -3.18 9.25
N TRP A 70 -0.89 -3.83 10.28
CA TRP A 70 -1.55 -4.97 10.92
C TRP A 70 -2.60 -4.57 11.95
N ARG A 71 -2.28 -3.65 12.88
CA ARG A 71 -3.16 -3.27 13.99
C ARG A 71 -4.28 -2.35 13.55
N ALA A 72 -3.98 -1.38 12.67
CA ALA A 72 -4.97 -0.42 12.19
C ALA A 72 -5.60 -0.81 10.84
N GLY A 73 -5.10 -1.87 10.19
CA GLY A 73 -5.65 -2.33 8.91
C GLY A 73 -5.51 -1.30 7.78
N LEU A 74 -4.54 -0.39 7.89
CA LEU A 74 -4.35 0.67 6.91
C LEU A 74 -3.94 0.09 5.56
N ARG A 75 -4.42 0.72 4.48
CA ARG A 75 -3.89 0.43 3.15
C ARG A 75 -2.45 0.92 3.08
N ILE A 76 -1.64 0.24 2.28
CA ILE A 76 -0.22 0.59 2.12
C ILE A 76 0.00 2.07 1.76
N HIS A 77 -0.87 2.66 0.95
CA HIS A 77 -0.74 4.07 0.56
C HIS A 77 -1.11 5.04 1.71
N GLU A 78 -2.07 4.67 2.56
CA GLU A 78 -2.46 5.45 3.74
C GLU A 78 -1.30 5.44 4.75
N ALA A 79 -0.77 4.26 5.05
CA ALA A 79 0.38 4.09 5.96
C ALA A 79 1.64 4.84 5.49
N LEU A 80 1.92 4.82 4.18
CA LEU A 80 3.05 5.56 3.60
C LEU A 80 2.83 7.09 3.53
N SER A 81 1.60 7.56 3.70
CA SER A 81 1.26 8.98 3.74
C SER A 81 1.21 9.55 5.15
N LEU A 82 1.39 8.72 6.19
CA LEU A 82 1.38 9.15 7.57
C LEU A 82 2.52 10.12 7.86
N THR A 83 2.20 11.15 8.64
CA THR A 83 3.14 12.10 9.21
C THR A 83 3.11 12.03 10.74
N GLU A 84 4.10 12.61 11.40
CA GLU A 84 4.15 12.68 12.87
C GLU A 84 2.89 13.35 13.45
N THR A 85 2.34 14.35 12.76
CA THR A 85 1.12 15.07 13.19
C THR A 85 -0.15 14.24 13.17
N ASP A 86 -0.11 13.06 12.54
CA ASP A 86 -1.24 12.15 12.49
C ASP A 86 -1.29 11.20 13.69
N LEU A 87 -0.24 11.18 14.54
CA LEU A 87 -0.18 10.36 15.73
C LEU A 87 -0.76 11.09 16.94
N ASP A 88 -1.78 10.49 17.58
CA ASP A 88 -2.22 10.88 18.92
C ASP A 88 -1.69 9.86 19.92
N GLU A 89 -0.52 10.17 20.50
CA GLU A 89 0.16 9.33 21.48
C GLU A 89 -0.69 9.07 22.73
N ARG A 90 -1.43 10.09 23.19
CA ARG A 90 -2.24 9.98 24.41
C ARG A 90 -3.39 8.99 24.23
N ARG A 91 -3.95 8.94 23.02
CA ARG A 91 -5.05 8.03 22.68
C ARG A 91 -4.57 6.70 22.10
N GLY A 92 -3.28 6.57 21.79
CA GLY A 92 -2.75 5.41 21.06
C GLY A 92 -3.45 5.25 19.72
N SER A 93 -3.63 6.34 18.96
CA SER A 93 -4.42 6.33 17.74
C SER A 93 -3.77 7.09 16.60
N VAL A 94 -4.15 6.75 15.37
CA VAL A 94 -3.64 7.37 14.16
C VAL A 94 -4.78 8.00 13.37
N LEU A 95 -4.58 9.25 12.96
CA LEU A 95 -5.45 9.97 12.04
C LEU A 95 -5.16 9.52 10.60
N VAL A 96 -6.18 9.07 9.88
CA VAL A 96 -6.03 8.70 8.47
C VAL A 96 -6.53 9.85 7.61
N ARG A 97 -5.68 10.36 6.71
CA ARG A 97 -6.11 11.34 5.71
C ARG A 97 -6.51 10.55 4.45
N HIS A 98 -7.71 10.83 3.91
CA HIS A 98 -8.28 10.13 2.75
C HIS A 98 -7.25 9.74 1.66
N GLY A 99 -7.40 8.53 1.12
CA GLY A 99 -6.73 8.10 -0.10
C GLY A 99 -7.73 7.79 -1.23
N LYS A 100 -7.59 8.49 -2.36
CA LYS A 100 -8.15 8.37 -3.74
C LYS A 100 -9.57 7.82 -4.02
N ASN A 101 -10.24 7.05 -3.15
CA ASN A 101 -11.48 6.32 -3.45
C ASN A 101 -12.67 6.64 -2.52
N GLU A 102 -12.65 7.74 -1.78
CA GLU A 102 -13.80 8.17 -0.99
C GLU A 102 -14.30 9.55 -1.49
N PRO A 103 -15.58 9.69 -1.87
CA PRO A 103 -16.15 10.99 -2.19
C PRO A 103 -16.13 11.88 -0.95
N ALA A 104 -15.60 13.09 -1.09
CA ALA A 104 -15.58 14.11 -0.04
C ALA A 104 -17.00 14.34 0.50
N ARG A 105 -17.25 13.94 1.75
CA ARG A 105 -18.45 14.35 2.47
C ARG A 105 -18.10 15.51 3.39
N GLY A 106 -18.16 16.72 2.83
CA GLY A 106 -18.18 17.95 3.59
C GLY A 106 -16.81 18.43 4.09
N ARG A 107 -16.68 19.76 4.13
CA ARG A 107 -15.55 20.50 4.67
C ARG A 107 -15.37 20.24 6.17
N ASP A 108 -14.10 20.18 6.58
CA ASP A 108 -13.60 20.45 7.94
C ASP A 108 -13.86 19.40 9.04
N GLY A 109 -13.26 18.20 8.92
CA GLY A 109 -13.12 17.28 10.05
C GLY A 109 -12.05 16.19 9.86
N PRO A 110 -11.42 15.70 10.94
CA PRO A 110 -10.52 14.55 10.88
C PRO A 110 -11.25 13.32 10.34
N VAL A 111 -10.71 12.72 9.27
CA VAL A 111 -11.38 11.67 8.51
C VAL A 111 -10.98 10.29 9.07
N GLY A 112 -11.50 9.97 10.25
CA GLY A 112 -11.32 8.67 10.89
C GLY A 112 -10.07 8.56 11.77
N VAL A 113 -10.31 8.17 13.02
CA VAL A 113 -9.26 7.86 14.01
C VAL A 113 -9.25 6.36 14.20
N VAL A 114 -8.12 5.70 13.91
CA VAL A 114 -7.97 4.26 14.13
C VAL A 114 -7.11 4.04 15.37
N GLY A 115 -7.64 3.28 16.33
CA GLY A 115 -6.88 2.89 17.51
C GLY A 115 -5.76 1.90 17.14
N VAL A 116 -4.54 2.22 17.52
CA VAL A 116 -3.38 1.32 17.47
C VAL A 116 -3.14 0.88 18.91
N ALA A 117 -3.83 -0.17 19.34
CA ALA A 117 -3.58 -0.73 20.66
C ALA A 117 -2.15 -1.31 20.72
N ALA A 118 -1.48 -1.10 21.86
CA ALA A 118 -0.19 -1.71 22.16
C ALA A 118 -0.28 -3.24 22.24
#